data_AF-A0AAV9LUE5-F1
#
_entry.id   AF-A0AAV9LUE5-F1
#
_cell.length_a   1.000
_cell.length_b   1.000
_cell.length_c   1.000
_cell.angle_alpha   90.00
_cell.angle_beta   90.00
_cell.angle_gamma   90.00
#
_symmetry.space_group_name_H-M   'P 1'
#
loop_
_entity.id
_entity.type
_entity.pdbx_description
1 polymer ?
#
loop_
_entity_poly.entity_id
_entity_poly.type
_entity_poly.pdbx_seq_one_letter_code
_entity_poly.pdbx_strand_id
1 'polypeptide(L)'
;MCGESRGNPGESTYSFCVRNSDGNLIHAEAQRIGRATSMEAKVRAILSALKFCKNNSITNVIVETGSLSITKMIRKEWKVP
;
A
#
# COMPACT_ATOMS: atom_id res chain seq x y z
N MET A 1 -0.63 -5.05 2.68
CA MET A 1 -1.35 -3.84 2.20
C MET A 1 -2.37 -4.24 1.15
N CYS A 2 -3.53 -3.59 1.12
CA CYS A 2 -4.60 -3.88 0.18
C CYS A 2 -5.14 -2.59 -0.45
N GLY A 3 -5.57 -2.69 -1.71
CA GLY A 3 -6.26 -1.62 -2.43
C GLY A 3 -7.35 -2.26 -3.27
N GLU A 4 -8.57 -1.76 -3.13
CA GLU A 4 -9.77 -2.30 -3.76
C GLU A 4 -10.48 -1.20 -4.53
N SER A 5 -11.04 -1.55 -5.69
CA SER A 5 -11.87 -0.65 -6.48
C SER A 5 -13.08 -1.38 -7.04
N ARG A 6 -14.27 -0.80 -6.86
CA ARG A 6 -15.55 -1.26 -7.44
C ARG A 6 -15.69 -0.82 -8.91
N GLY A 7 -14.68 -1.12 -9.73
CA GLY A 7 -14.58 -0.74 -11.15
C GLY A 7 -13.19 -0.22 -11.54
N ASN A 8 -12.85 -0.15 -12.83
CA ASN A 8 -11.54 0.33 -13.28
C ASN A 8 -11.66 1.46 -14.33
N PRO A 9 -11.89 2.73 -13.95
CA PRO A 9 -11.89 3.27 -12.58
C PRO A 9 -13.28 3.30 -11.91
N GLY A 10 -13.32 3.08 -10.60
CA GLY A 10 -14.53 2.98 -9.77
C GLY A 10 -14.27 3.45 -8.34
N GLU A 11 -15.29 3.42 -7.49
CA GLU A 11 -15.11 3.78 -6.07
C GLU A 11 -14.08 2.87 -5.41
N SER A 12 -13.08 3.49 -4.82
CA SER A 12 -11.86 2.84 -4.36
C SER A 12 -11.55 3.15 -2.92
N THR A 13 -10.96 2.16 -2.26
CA THR A 13 -10.45 2.21 -0.90
C THR A 13 -9.04 1.64 -0.89
N TYR A 14 -8.25 2.08 0.08
CA TYR A 14 -7.00 1.40 0.40
C TYR A 14 -6.91 1.13 1.89
N SER A 15 -6.08 0.16 2.25
CA SER A 15 -5.74 -0.13 3.63
C SER A 15 -4.30 -0.64 3.77
N PHE A 16 -3.69 -0.32 4.90
CA PHE A 16 -2.39 -0.85 5.28
C PHE A 16 -2.34 -1.12 6.78
N CYS A 17 -1.40 -1.99 7.17
CA CYS A 17 -1.01 -2.17 8.55
C CYS A 17 0.51 -2.15 8.66
N VAL A 18 1.00 -1.72 9.81
CA VAL A 18 2.41 -1.70 10.20
C VAL A 18 2.54 -2.56 11.44
N ARG A 19 3.45 -3.52 11.39
CA ARG A 19 3.77 -4.40 12.51
C ARG A 19 5.23 -4.21 12.92
N ASN A 20 5.53 -4.40 14.21
CA ASN A 20 6.90 -4.41 14.69
C ASN A 20 7.59 -5.75 14.36
N SER A 21 8.87 -5.89 14.71
CA SER A 21 9.64 -7.11 14.52
C SER A 21 9.08 -8.34 15.23
N ASP A 22 8.36 -8.14 16.33
CA ASP A 22 7.70 -9.21 17.10
C ASP A 22 6.35 -9.62 16.50
N GLY A 23 5.94 -8.97 15.40
CA GLY A 23 4.66 -9.19 14.73
C GLY A 23 3.49 -8.42 15.35
N ASN A 24 3.72 -7.59 16.37
CA ASN A 24 2.69 -6.79 17.02
C ASN A 24 2.21 -5.66 16.10
N LEU A 25 0.90 -5.46 16.03
CA LEU A 25 0.30 -4.37 15.26
C LEU A 25 0.62 -3.02 15.91
N ILE A 26 1.39 -2.18 15.21
CA ILE A 26 1.68 -0.80 15.62
C ILE A 26 0.59 0.14 15.11
N HIS A 27 0.15 -0.07 13.87
CA HIS A 27 -0.80 0.82 13.22
C HIS A 27 -1.59 0.08 12.14
N ALA A 28 -2.86 0.45 11.97
CA ALA A 28 -3.67 0.05 10.84
C ALA A 28 -4.52 1.23 10.39
N GLU A 29 -4.61 1.44 9.09
CA GLU A 29 -5.41 2.50 8.50
C GLU A 29 -6.16 1.95 7.28
N ALA A 30 -7.40 2.42 7.10
CA ALA A 30 -8.17 2.22 5.89
C ALA A 30 -8.83 3.56 5.50
N GLN A 31 -8.71 3.93 4.23
CA GLN A 31 -9.22 5.20 3.74
C GLN A 31 -9.93 5.03 2.39
N ARG A 32 -11.03 5.76 2.21
CA ARG A 32 -11.69 5.92 0.90
C ARG A 32 -10.95 6.98 0.10
N ILE A 33 -10.62 6.68 -1.15
CA ILE A 33 -9.86 7.59 -2.05
C ILE A 33 -10.70 8.13 -3.21
N GLY A 34 -12.02 7.91 -3.16
CA GLY A 34 -12.92 8.30 -4.23
C GLY A 34 -12.80 7.37 -5.44
N ARG A 35 -12.84 7.92 -6.66
CA ARG A 35 -12.74 7.14 -7.88
C ARG A 35 -11.27 6.92 -8.26
N ALA A 36 -10.83 5.68 -8.27
CA ALA A 36 -9.47 5.31 -8.69
C ALA A 36 -9.46 3.95 -9.42
N THR A 37 -8.32 3.62 -9.99
CA THR A 37 -8.03 2.25 -10.46
C THR A 37 -7.57 1.38 -9.30
N SER A 38 -7.68 0.05 -9.44
CA SER A 38 -7.16 -0.88 -8.44
C SER A 38 -5.64 -0.73 -8.25
N MET A 39 -4.92 -0.34 -9.31
CA MET A 39 -3.49 -0.07 -9.25
C MET A 39 -3.19 1.19 -8.44
N GLU A 40 -3.87 2.30 -8.74
CA GLU A 40 -3.73 3.55 -7.99
C GLU A 40 -4.07 3.37 -6.51
N ALA A 41 -5.14 2.63 -6.19
CA ALA A 41 -5.52 2.35 -4.81
C ALA A 41 -4.39 1.65 -4.03
N LYS A 42 -3.77 0.63 -4.62
CA LYS A 42 -2.67 -0.11 -3.99
C LYS A 42 -1.40 0.73 -3.88
N VAL A 43 -1.05 1.51 -4.90
CA VAL A 43 0.13 2.40 -4.86
C VAL A 43 -0.05 3.47 -3.78
N ARG A 44 -1.25 4.04 -3.65
CA ARG A 44 -1.59 4.97 -2.56
C ARG A 44 -1.46 4.31 -1.19
N ALA A 45 -1.90 3.06 -1.03
CA ALA A 45 -1.70 2.29 0.21
C ALA A 45 -0.22 2.22 0.62
N ILE A 46 0.64 1.91 -0.35
CA ILE A 46 2.10 1.80 -0.13
C ILE A 46 2.69 3.14 0.26
N LEU A 47 2.35 4.20 -0.48
CA LEU A 47 2.84 5.53 -0.21
C LEU A 47 2.41 6.04 1.18
N SER A 48 1.15 5.84 1.56
CA SER A 48 0.64 6.24 2.87
C SER A 48 1.36 5.52 4.00
N ALA A 49 1.57 4.21 3.90
CA ALA A 49 2.32 3.48 4.92
C ALA A 49 3.79 3.91 5.01
N LEU A 50 4.46 4.14 3.87
CA LEU A 50 5.84 4.62 3.87
C LEU A 50 5.96 6.01 4.50
N LYS A 51 4.98 6.90 4.25
CA LYS A 51 4.89 8.20 4.92
C LYS A 51 4.69 8.03 6.43
N PHE A 52 3.80 7.14 6.85
CA PHE A 52 3.60 6.82 8.26
C PHE A 52 4.91 6.33 8.90
N CYS A 53 5.61 5.38 8.28
CA CYS A 53 6.89 4.89 8.78
C CYS A 53 7.94 5.99 8.89
N LYS A 54 8.06 6.82 7.83
CA LYS A 54 9.01 7.95 7.82
C LYS A 54 8.70 8.96 8.92
N ASN A 55 7.44 9.32 9.13
CA ASN A 55 7.02 10.28 10.15
C ASN A 55 7.21 9.76 11.58
N ASN A 56 7.17 8.44 11.77
CA ASN A 56 7.41 7.80 13.06
C ASN A 56 8.85 7.29 13.24
N SER A 57 9.79 7.73 12.38
CA SER A 57 11.20 7.31 12.41
C SER A 57 11.40 5.79 12.35
N ILE A 58 10.45 5.05 11.76
CA ILE A 58 10.54 3.61 11.55
C ILE A 58 11.45 3.37 10.33
N THR A 59 12.62 2.78 10.59
CA THR A 59 13.61 2.44 9.57
C THR A 59 13.64 0.94 9.31
N ASN A 60 14.32 0.51 8.24
CA ASN A 60 14.44 -0.89 7.84
C ASN A 60 13.08 -1.61 7.66
N VAL A 61 12.20 -1.01 6.86
CA VAL A 61 10.84 -1.51 6.64
C VAL A 61 10.78 -2.61 5.58
N ILE A 62 10.04 -3.67 5.86
CA ILE A 62 9.67 -4.70 4.89
C ILE A 62 8.25 -4.41 4.41
N VAL A 63 8.08 -4.24 3.10
CA VAL A 63 6.77 -3.94 2.50
C VAL A 63 6.15 -5.23 1.96
N GLU A 64 5.04 -5.64 2.56
CA GLU A 64 4.28 -6.81 2.14
C GLU A 64 2.98 -6.43 1.40
N THR A 65 2.85 -6.92 0.17
CA THR A 65 1.68 -6.70 -0.69
C THR A 65 1.28 -7.99 -1.40
N GLY A 66 -0.03 -8.25 -1.48
CA GLY A 66 -0.56 -9.39 -2.23
C GLY A 66 -0.56 -9.20 -3.75
N SER A 67 -0.02 -8.08 -4.25
CA SER A 67 -0.07 -7.73 -5.67
C SER A 67 1.29 -7.95 -6.34
N LEU A 68 1.45 -9.07 -7.05
CA LEU A 68 2.70 -9.44 -7.73
C LEU A 68 3.20 -8.32 -8.66
N SER A 69 2.33 -7.72 -9.47
CA SER A 69 2.69 -6.66 -10.43
C SER A 69 3.34 -5.46 -9.74
N ILE A 70 2.85 -5.07 -8.56
CA ILE A 70 3.40 -3.95 -7.79
C ILE A 70 4.75 -4.32 -7.21
N THR A 71 4.88 -5.53 -6.66
CA THR A 71 6.17 -6.04 -6.18
C THR A 71 7.22 -6.00 -7.29
N LYS A 72 6.86 -6.44 -8.51
CA LYS A 72 7.74 -6.43 -9.68
C LYS A 72 8.10 -5.01 -10.14
N MET A 73 7.14 -4.08 -10.15
CA MET A 73 7.39 -2.67 -10.49
C MET A 73 8.30 -1.97 -9.47
N ILE A 74 8.08 -2.18 -8.17
CA ILE A 74 8.92 -1.60 -7.11
C ILE A 74 10.36 -2.14 -7.19
N ARG A 75 10.51 -3.43 -7.52
CA ARG A 75 11.80 -4.06 -7.77
C ARG A 75 12.44 -3.67 -9.10
N LYS A 76 11.80 -2.79 -9.88
CA LYS A 76 12.22 -2.35 -11.22
C LYS A 76 12.34 -3.49 -12.24
N GLU A 77 11.70 -4.63 -11.97
CA GLU A 77 11.68 -5.77 -12.90
C GLU A 77 10.71 -5.49 -14.04
N TRP A 78 9.59 -4.80 -13.76
CA TRP A 78 8.57 -4.43 -14.73
C TRP A 78 8.48 -2.91 -14.88
N LYS A 79 8.21 -2.43 -16.10
CA LYS A 79 7.88 -1.02 -16.32
C LYS A 79 6.50 -0.70 -15.77
N VAL A 80 6.35 0.52 -15.26
CA VAL A 80 5.03 1.07 -14.95
C VAL A 80 4.31 1.27 -16.28
N PRO A 81 3.12 0.69 -16.47
CA PRO A 81 2.34 0.87 -17.69
C PRO A 81 1.88 2.32 -17.88
#